data_AF-A0A6P3HEU3-F1
#
_entry.id   AF-A0A6P3HEU3-F1
#
_cell.length_a   1.000
_cell.length_b   1.000
_cell.length_c   1.000
_cell.angle_alpha   90.00
_cell.angle_beta   90.00
_cell.angle_gamma   90.00
#
_symmetry.space_group_name_H-M   'P 1'
#
loop_
_entity.id
_entity.type
_entity.pdbx_description
1 polymer ?
#
loop_
_entity_poly.entity_id
_entity_poly.type
_entity_poly.pdbx_seq_one_letter_code
_entity_poly.pdbx_strand_id
1 'polypeptide(L)'
;MAPARQGDPGLRKAGGSTQGFQEASRQVQTGLECREPRPEARSRRACRLERRSLGEQRERWETFQKRQRLSFEGAAKLLLDTYEYQGLVKHTGGCHCGAVRFEVWASADLHIFDCNCSICKKKQNKHFIVPASRFKLLKGADSITTYTFNTHKAQHTFCKRCGVQSFYSPRSNPGGFGIAPHCLDEGTVRSVVVEEFNGSDWEKAMKEHKTIKNMSKE
;
A
#
# COMPACT_ATOMS: atom_id res chain seq x y z
N MET A 1 19.11 46.55 -17.20
CA MET A 1 19.13 47.85 -16.46
C MET A 1 18.11 47.76 -15.35
N ALA A 2 18.59 47.93 -14.11
CA ALA A 2 17.82 47.89 -12.87
C ALA A 2 16.97 49.18 -12.68
N PRO A 3 16.19 49.35 -11.59
CA PRO A 3 16.80 49.52 -10.27
C PRO A 3 16.20 48.68 -9.14
N ALA A 4 17.09 48.38 -8.19
CA ALA A 4 16.85 47.90 -6.84
C ALA A 4 16.45 49.04 -5.88
N ARG A 5 15.85 48.67 -4.74
CA ARG A 5 15.99 49.24 -3.37
C ARG A 5 15.13 48.38 -2.43
N GLN A 6 15.71 47.49 -1.63
CA GLN A 6 16.27 47.66 -0.27
C GLN A 6 15.25 48.11 0.80
N GLY A 7 15.12 47.30 1.85
CA GLY A 7 14.54 47.69 3.14
C GLY A 7 13.94 46.55 3.98
N ASP A 8 14.78 45.81 4.70
CA ASP A 8 14.43 45.08 5.95
C ASP A 8 15.42 45.63 7.01
N PRO A 9 15.04 45.94 8.26
CA PRO A 9 14.89 44.90 9.31
C PRO A 9 13.84 45.21 10.40
N GLY A 10 13.16 44.19 10.94
CA GLY A 10 12.15 44.37 11.99
C GLY A 10 12.03 43.23 13.01
N LEU A 11 13.11 42.92 13.73
CA LEU A 11 13.13 42.02 14.89
C LEU A 11 12.29 42.61 16.04
N ARG A 12 11.25 41.90 16.52
CA ARG A 12 10.69 42.11 17.87
C ARG A 12 10.66 40.81 18.66
N LYS A 13 11.43 40.82 19.75
CA LYS A 13 11.42 39.83 20.83
C LYS A 13 10.21 40.06 21.72
N ALA A 14 9.56 38.98 22.13
CA ALA A 14 8.84 38.81 23.40
C ALA A 14 9.22 37.41 23.91
N GLY A 15 9.70 37.16 25.13
CA GLY A 15 9.67 37.94 26.36
C GLY A 15 8.59 37.40 27.31
N GLY A 16 8.98 36.48 28.21
CA GLY A 16 8.17 35.94 29.31
C GLY A 16 7.58 34.56 29.01
N SER A 17 7.59 33.56 29.89
CA SER A 17 7.97 33.50 31.31
C SER A 17 8.11 32.03 31.70
N THR A 18 9.17 31.72 32.43
CA THR A 18 9.47 30.43 33.07
C THR A 18 8.63 30.23 34.33
N GLN A 19 7.70 29.29 34.32
CA GLN A 19 7.19 28.53 35.48
C GLN A 19 6.82 27.15 34.91
N GLY A 20 7.54 26.07 35.22
CA GLY A 20 7.60 25.48 36.54
C GLY A 20 6.40 24.55 36.72
N PHE A 21 6.43 23.36 36.11
CA PHE A 21 5.49 22.29 36.44
C PHE A 21 6.26 21.00 36.68
N GLN A 22 6.24 20.64 37.95
CA GLN A 22 6.90 19.50 38.58
C GLN A 22 6.35 18.18 38.05
N GLU A 23 7.25 17.21 37.95
CA GLU A 23 6.96 15.79 37.79
C GLU A 23 5.95 15.31 38.84
N ALA A 24 4.81 14.81 38.37
CA ALA A 24 3.91 14.00 39.17
C ALA A 24 4.05 12.53 38.71
N SER A 25 4.99 11.82 39.33
CA SER A 25 5.05 10.36 39.32
C SER A 25 3.80 9.80 40.01
N ARG A 26 2.73 9.55 39.25
CA ARG A 26 1.60 8.75 39.73
C ARG A 26 1.88 7.28 39.45
N GLN A 27 2.26 6.57 40.52
CA GLN A 27 2.12 5.13 40.62
C GLN A 27 0.65 4.77 40.37
N VAL A 28 0.38 4.12 39.25
CA VAL A 28 -0.91 3.47 39.01
C VAL A 28 -0.84 2.09 39.67
N GLN A 29 -1.23 2.02 40.95
CA GLN A 29 -1.60 0.77 41.59
C GLN A 29 -2.98 0.36 41.08
N THR A 30 -3.04 -0.46 40.02
CA THR A 30 -4.25 -1.25 39.75
C THR A 30 -4.08 -2.61 40.42
N GLY A 31 -4.49 -2.68 41.68
CA GLY A 31 -4.75 -3.96 42.34
C GLY A 31 -5.91 -4.65 41.63
N LEU A 32 -5.61 -5.62 40.77
CA LEU A 32 -6.57 -6.66 40.43
C LEU A 32 -6.50 -7.73 41.53
N GLU A 33 -7.27 -7.55 42.60
CA GLU A 33 -7.64 -8.68 43.44
C GLU A 33 -8.78 -9.44 42.76
N CYS A 34 -8.45 -10.59 42.18
CA CYS A 34 -9.43 -11.56 41.71
C CYS A 34 -10.15 -12.17 42.93
N ARG A 35 -11.38 -11.71 43.23
CA ARG A 35 -12.27 -12.48 44.11
C ARG A 35 -12.68 -13.77 43.41
N GLU A 36 -12.41 -14.91 44.03
CA GLU A 36 -12.92 -16.21 43.57
C GLU A 36 -14.45 -16.26 43.67
N PRO A 37 -15.18 -16.65 42.61
CA PRO A 37 -16.62 -16.88 42.70
C PRO A 37 -16.90 -18.28 43.28
N ARG A 38 -17.92 -18.36 44.14
CA ARG A 38 -18.42 -19.61 44.73
C ARG A 38 -18.87 -20.62 43.67
N PRO A 39 -18.77 -21.93 43.92
CA PRO A 39 -19.08 -22.93 42.91
C PRO A 39 -20.59 -23.19 42.89
N GLU A 40 -21.26 -22.77 41.82
CA GLU A 40 -22.55 -23.38 41.46
C GLU A 40 -22.49 -23.91 40.03
N ALA A 41 -22.78 -25.21 39.94
CA ALA A 41 -22.66 -26.03 38.76
C ALA A 41 -23.69 -25.62 37.69
N ARG A 42 -23.21 -25.22 36.51
CA ARG A 42 -23.89 -25.53 35.24
C ARG A 42 -22.95 -25.40 34.05
N SER A 43 -22.81 -26.52 33.36
CA SER A 43 -22.09 -26.70 32.10
C SER A 43 -22.33 -25.56 31.11
N ARG A 44 -21.33 -24.70 30.95
CA ARG A 44 -21.13 -23.89 29.76
C ARG A 44 -19.73 -24.21 29.29
N ARG A 45 -19.63 -24.80 28.09
CA ARG A 45 -18.38 -25.00 27.36
C ARG A 45 -17.82 -23.61 27.05
N ALA A 46 -17.14 -23.01 28.03
CA ALA A 46 -16.37 -21.81 27.83
C ALA A 46 -15.25 -22.19 26.87
N CYS A 47 -15.27 -21.60 25.67
CA CYS A 47 -14.10 -21.60 24.80
C CYS A 47 -13.00 -20.84 25.56
N ARG A 48 -12.23 -21.56 26.37
CA ARG A 48 -11.07 -21.03 27.07
C ARG A 48 -10.03 -20.82 25.97
N LEU A 49 -9.92 -19.59 25.47
CA LEU A 49 -8.72 -19.15 24.77
C LEU A 49 -7.58 -19.31 25.78
N GLU A 50 -6.93 -20.47 25.76
CA GLU A 50 -5.79 -20.75 26.64
C GLU A 50 -4.71 -19.71 26.34
N ARG A 51 -4.44 -18.85 27.32
CA ARG A 51 -3.28 -17.97 27.30
C ARG A 51 -2.04 -18.86 27.36
N ARG A 52 -1.43 -19.09 26.20
CA ARG A 52 -0.18 -19.86 26.09
C ARG A 52 0.92 -19.16 26.88
N SER A 53 1.78 -19.95 27.51
CA SER A 53 2.96 -19.44 28.20
C SER A 53 3.89 -18.70 27.23
N LEU A 54 4.67 -17.75 27.74
CA LEU A 54 5.65 -17.03 26.91
C LEU A 54 6.68 -17.97 26.27
N GLY A 55 7.00 -19.09 26.92
CA GLY A 55 7.89 -20.12 26.40
C GLY A 55 7.32 -20.83 25.17
N GLU A 56 6.06 -21.29 25.22
CA GLU A 56 5.38 -21.93 24.09
C GLU A 56 5.18 -20.95 22.91
N GLN A 57 4.99 -19.67 23.20
CA GLN A 57 4.90 -18.64 22.16
C GLN A 57 6.25 -18.43 21.46
N ARG A 58 7.36 -18.43 22.21
CA ARG A 58 8.72 -18.31 21.66
C ARG A 58 9.08 -19.49 20.76
N GLU A 59 8.83 -20.72 21.19
CA GLU A 59 9.16 -21.93 20.41
C GLU A 59 8.37 -21.98 19.07
N ARG A 60 7.09 -21.61 19.12
CA ARG A 60 6.26 -21.51 17.91
C ARG A 60 6.78 -20.44 16.95
N TRP A 61 7.25 -19.30 17.46
CA TRP A 61 7.85 -18.23 16.67
C TRP A 61 9.17 -18.67 16.01
N GLU A 62 10.06 -19.32 16.76
CA GLU A 62 11.32 -19.85 16.23
C GLU A 62 11.07 -20.93 15.16
N THR A 63 10.06 -21.77 15.35
CA THR A 63 9.62 -22.77 14.37
C THR A 63 9.12 -22.11 13.08
N PHE A 64 8.33 -21.04 13.18
CA PHE A 64 7.86 -20.27 12.04
C PHE A 64 9.01 -19.65 11.24
N GLN A 65 9.96 -19.00 11.93
CA GLN A 65 11.17 -18.43 11.31
C GLN A 65 11.97 -19.48 10.55
N LYS A 66 12.23 -20.64 11.18
CA LYS A 66 12.96 -21.75 10.55
C LYS A 66 12.26 -22.28 9.31
N ARG A 67 10.93 -22.47 9.36
CA ARG A 67 10.14 -22.94 8.21
C ARG A 67 10.16 -21.95 7.04
N GLN A 68 10.08 -20.66 7.34
CA GLN A 68 10.05 -19.60 6.32
C GLN A 68 11.46 -19.14 5.89
N ARG A 69 12.52 -19.64 6.54
CA ARG A 69 13.91 -19.19 6.35
C ARG A 69 14.07 -17.67 6.48
N LEU A 70 13.38 -17.07 7.45
CA LEU A 70 13.37 -15.62 7.65
C LEU A 70 14.26 -15.21 8.84
N SER A 71 14.90 -14.05 8.72
CA SER A 71 15.46 -13.34 9.86
C SER A 71 14.35 -12.88 10.81
N PHE A 72 14.71 -12.48 12.03
CA PHE A 72 13.76 -11.91 12.98
C PHE A 72 12.99 -10.72 12.39
N GLU A 73 13.71 -9.79 11.75
CA GLU A 73 13.14 -8.64 11.06
C GLU A 73 12.25 -9.07 9.87
N GLY A 74 12.68 -10.06 9.09
CA GLY A 74 11.90 -10.59 7.97
C GLY A 74 10.59 -11.23 8.42
N ALA A 75 10.61 -11.96 9.54
CA ALA A 75 9.42 -12.56 10.12
C ALA A 75 8.47 -11.50 10.72
N ALA A 76 9.02 -10.48 11.40
CA ALA A 76 8.24 -9.36 11.92
C ALA A 76 7.58 -8.57 10.79
N LYS A 77 8.33 -8.27 9.72
CA LYS A 77 7.81 -7.62 8.53
C LYS A 77 6.71 -8.45 7.87
N LEU A 78 6.89 -9.76 7.74
CA LEU A 78 5.87 -10.64 7.17
C LEU A 78 4.58 -10.62 7.99
N LEU A 79 4.66 -10.63 9.33
CA LEU A 79 3.48 -10.51 10.19
C LEU A 79 2.78 -9.16 10.04
N LEU A 80 3.54 -8.07 10.01
CA LEU A 80 3.01 -6.73 9.82
C LEU A 80 2.34 -6.59 8.45
N ASP A 81 3.02 -7.02 7.38
CA ASP A 81 2.46 -7.04 6.01
C ASP A 81 1.17 -7.90 5.96
N THR A 82 1.13 -9.04 6.65
CA THR A 82 -0.06 -9.91 6.70
C THR A 82 -1.22 -9.27 7.45
N TYR A 83 -0.94 -8.46 8.47
CA TYR A 83 -1.94 -7.72 9.22
C TYR A 83 -2.45 -6.51 8.42
N GLU A 84 -1.55 -5.75 7.81
CA GLU A 84 -1.88 -4.56 7.02
C GLU A 84 -2.60 -4.91 5.70
N TYR A 85 -2.26 -6.05 5.09
CA TYR A 85 -2.76 -6.45 3.76
C TYR A 85 -3.48 -7.81 3.80
N GLN A 86 -4.42 -7.99 4.73
CA GLN A 86 -5.20 -9.21 4.82
C GLN A 86 -5.84 -9.61 3.49
N GLY A 87 -5.59 -10.84 3.04
CA GLY A 87 -6.14 -11.39 1.79
C GLY A 87 -5.38 -10.97 0.52
N LEU A 88 -4.31 -10.19 0.64
CA LEU A 88 -3.45 -9.83 -0.49
C LEU A 88 -2.15 -10.64 -0.46
N VAL A 89 -1.55 -10.77 -1.64
CA VAL A 89 -0.21 -11.32 -1.82
C VAL A 89 0.71 -10.23 -2.38
N LYS A 90 2.00 -10.37 -2.09
CA LYS A 90 3.01 -9.49 -2.66
C LYS A 90 3.42 -10.01 -4.04
N HIS A 91 3.14 -9.22 -5.07
CA HIS A 91 3.67 -9.42 -6.39
C HIS A 91 4.93 -8.57 -6.58
N THR A 92 5.89 -9.06 -7.34
CA THR A 92 7.00 -8.26 -7.85
C THR A 92 6.90 -8.14 -9.36
N GLY A 93 7.55 -7.14 -9.93
CA GLY A 93 7.49 -6.90 -11.36
C GLY A 93 8.42 -5.78 -11.80
N GLY A 94 8.40 -5.46 -13.09
CA GLY A 94 9.25 -4.43 -13.63
C GLY A 94 9.14 -4.26 -15.14
N CYS A 95 10.00 -3.40 -15.69
CA CYS A 95 10.15 -3.30 -17.13
C CYS A 95 10.99 -4.47 -17.69
N HIS A 96 10.93 -4.68 -19.01
CA HIS A 96 11.65 -5.76 -19.70
C HIS A 96 13.16 -5.78 -19.42
N CYS A 97 13.83 -4.62 -19.44
CA CYS A 97 15.29 -4.55 -19.22
C CYS A 97 15.72 -4.62 -17.74
N GLY A 98 14.77 -4.73 -16.80
CA GLY A 98 15.06 -4.79 -15.36
C GLY A 98 15.59 -3.49 -14.73
N ALA A 99 15.64 -2.38 -15.50
CA ALA A 99 16.04 -1.08 -14.98
C ALA A 99 15.02 -0.50 -13.99
N VAL A 100 13.73 -0.82 -14.18
CA VAL A 100 12.62 -0.42 -13.32
C VAL A 100 12.07 -1.67 -12.64
N ARG A 101 12.02 -1.68 -11.31
CA ARG A 101 11.50 -2.79 -10.49
C ARG A 101 10.60 -2.28 -9.39
N PHE A 102 9.53 -3.01 -9.08
CA PHE A 102 8.56 -2.65 -8.05
C PHE A 102 8.04 -3.88 -7.30
N GLU A 103 7.43 -3.64 -6.15
CA GLU A 103 6.55 -4.59 -5.47
C GLU A 103 5.16 -3.97 -5.29
N VAL A 104 4.14 -4.82 -5.31
CA VAL A 104 2.74 -4.41 -5.16
C VAL A 104 1.95 -5.46 -4.38
N TRP A 105 1.09 -5.02 -3.45
CA TRP A 105 0.16 -5.88 -2.73
C TRP A 105 -1.21 -5.87 -3.40
N ALA A 106 -1.61 -7.02 -3.94
CA ALA A 106 -2.88 -7.21 -4.62
C ALA A 106 -3.42 -8.63 -4.42
N SER A 107 -4.65 -8.89 -4.85
CA SER A 107 -5.22 -10.24 -4.86
C SER A 107 -4.44 -11.14 -5.82
N ALA A 108 -4.25 -12.41 -5.45
CA ALA A 108 -3.72 -13.41 -6.38
C ALA A 108 -4.69 -13.68 -7.56
N ASP A 109 -5.99 -13.42 -7.37
CA ASP A 109 -6.99 -13.40 -8.43
C ASP A 109 -7.16 -11.95 -8.92
N LEU A 110 -6.55 -11.64 -10.07
CA LEU A 110 -6.48 -10.28 -10.59
C LEU A 110 -7.73 -9.91 -11.38
N HIS A 111 -8.28 -8.73 -11.07
CA HIS A 111 -9.32 -8.10 -11.87
C HIS A 111 -8.71 -7.00 -12.75
N ILE A 112 -8.68 -7.23 -14.06
CA ILE A 112 -7.98 -6.42 -15.04
C ILE A 112 -8.98 -5.62 -15.88
N PHE A 113 -8.72 -4.33 -16.06
CA PHE A 113 -9.46 -3.48 -16.98
C PHE A 113 -8.76 -3.40 -18.33
N ASP A 114 -9.51 -3.65 -19.40
CA ASP A 114 -9.07 -3.52 -20.79
C ASP A 114 -9.70 -2.28 -21.43
N CYS A 115 -8.94 -1.18 -21.45
CA CYS A 115 -9.45 0.12 -21.87
C CYS A 115 -9.27 0.34 -23.38
N ASN A 116 -10.36 0.74 -24.04
CA ASN A 116 -10.38 0.91 -25.50
C ASN A 116 -10.03 2.34 -26.00
N CYS A 117 -9.60 3.27 -25.13
CA CYS A 117 -9.26 4.63 -25.56
C CYS A 117 -8.04 4.64 -26.49
N SER A 118 -7.83 5.73 -27.24
CA SER A 118 -6.83 5.80 -28.31
C SER A 118 -5.41 5.43 -27.87
N ILE A 119 -4.95 5.90 -26.70
CA ILE A 119 -3.64 5.54 -26.16
C ILE A 119 -3.59 4.10 -25.64
N CYS A 120 -4.64 3.63 -24.97
CA CYS A 120 -4.68 2.28 -24.39
C CYS A 120 -4.73 1.21 -25.49
N LYS A 121 -5.48 1.44 -26.58
CA LYS A 121 -5.46 0.59 -27.77
C LYS A 121 -4.05 0.47 -28.37
N LYS A 122 -3.36 1.60 -28.55
CA LYS A 122 -2.00 1.61 -29.11
C LYS A 122 -0.98 0.91 -28.21
N LYS A 123 -1.15 1.00 -26.89
CA LYS A 123 -0.27 0.36 -25.90
C LYS A 123 -0.65 -1.07 -25.54
N GLN A 124 -1.85 -1.54 -25.94
CA GLN A 124 -2.45 -2.76 -25.39
C GLN A 124 -2.52 -2.71 -23.84
N ASN A 125 -2.93 -1.57 -23.29
CA ASN A 125 -2.85 -1.28 -21.86
C ASN A 125 -3.97 -1.97 -21.07
N LYS A 126 -3.74 -3.23 -20.69
CA LYS A 126 -4.51 -3.95 -19.68
C LYS A 126 -3.89 -3.72 -18.30
N HIS A 127 -4.71 -3.43 -17.28
CA HIS A 127 -4.18 -3.10 -15.95
C HIS A 127 -5.17 -3.42 -14.83
N PHE A 128 -4.65 -3.79 -13.64
CA PHE A 128 -5.40 -3.68 -12.38
C PHE A 128 -4.97 -2.44 -11.63
N ILE A 129 -5.82 -1.94 -10.73
CA ILE A 129 -5.57 -0.72 -9.97
C ILE A 129 -5.38 -1.08 -8.50
N VAL A 130 -4.36 -0.48 -7.89
CA VAL A 130 -4.11 -0.54 -6.44
C VAL A 130 -3.99 0.87 -5.85
N PRO A 131 -4.32 1.08 -4.57
CA PRO A 131 -3.97 2.31 -3.84
C PRO A 131 -2.45 2.52 -3.80
N ALA A 132 -2.01 3.77 -3.71
CA ALA A 132 -0.58 4.10 -3.63
C ALA A 132 0.11 3.47 -2.42
N SER A 133 -0.59 3.28 -1.29
CA SER A 133 -0.07 2.59 -0.10
C SER A 133 0.33 1.14 -0.37
N ARG A 134 -0.24 0.50 -1.39
CA ARG A 134 0.06 -0.89 -1.77
C ARG A 134 1.13 -1.03 -2.85
N PHE A 135 1.75 0.06 -3.29
CA PHE A 135 2.76 0.05 -4.34
C PHE A 135 4.07 0.62 -3.84
N LYS A 136 5.18 -0.03 -4.21
CA LYS A 136 6.52 0.47 -3.90
C LYS A 136 7.46 0.31 -5.09
N LEU A 137 8.03 1.42 -5.54
CA LEU A 137 9.13 1.40 -6.50
C LEU A 137 10.41 0.96 -5.79
N LEU A 138 11.03 -0.12 -6.27
CA LEU A 138 12.26 -0.68 -5.70
C LEU A 138 13.51 -0.15 -6.43
N LYS A 139 13.40 0.10 -7.74
CA LYS A 139 14.52 0.55 -8.59
C LYS A 139 14.01 1.34 -9.79
N GLY A 140 14.83 2.28 -10.28
CA GLY A 140 14.66 2.88 -11.60
C GLY A 140 13.92 4.21 -11.64
N ALA A 141 13.90 4.97 -10.54
CA ALA A 141 13.29 6.30 -10.49
C ALA A 141 13.90 7.29 -11.51
N ASP A 142 15.18 7.14 -11.81
CA ASP A 142 15.92 7.86 -12.86
C ASP A 142 15.59 7.36 -14.29
N SER A 143 15.24 6.07 -14.38
CA SER A 143 15.03 5.31 -15.62
C SER A 143 13.59 5.36 -16.13
N ILE A 144 12.69 6.07 -15.44
CA ILE A 144 11.30 6.31 -15.88
C ILE A 144 11.12 7.71 -16.47
N THR A 145 10.23 7.81 -17.45
CA THR A 145 9.72 9.07 -18.00
C THR A 145 8.20 9.04 -18.04
N THR A 146 7.57 10.21 -18.09
CA THR A 146 6.11 10.35 -18.04
C THR A 146 5.60 11.11 -19.25
N TYR A 147 4.57 10.55 -19.88
CA TYR A 147 3.79 11.22 -20.92
C TYR A 147 2.40 11.56 -20.39
N THR A 148 1.95 12.81 -20.61
CA THR A 148 0.60 13.27 -20.27
C THR A 148 -0.03 13.96 -21.47
N PHE A 149 -1.35 13.89 -21.58
CA PHE A 149 -2.11 14.55 -22.66
C PHE A 149 -3.55 14.77 -22.21
N ASN A 150 -4.33 15.47 -23.04
CA ASN A 150 -5.75 15.78 -22.80
C ASN A 150 -5.96 16.51 -21.46
N THR A 151 -6.45 15.84 -20.43
CA THR A 151 -6.67 16.46 -19.10
C THR A 151 -5.40 16.54 -18.25
N HIS A 152 -4.30 15.93 -18.70
CA HIS A 152 -3.03 15.81 -17.98
C HIS A 152 -3.12 15.11 -16.61
N LYS A 153 -4.27 14.51 -16.27
CA LYS A 153 -4.47 13.77 -15.01
C LYS A 153 -3.87 12.37 -15.04
N ALA A 154 -3.97 11.68 -16.19
CA ALA A 154 -3.29 10.41 -16.36
C ALA A 154 -1.80 10.65 -16.60
N GLN A 155 -0.96 9.98 -15.81
CA GLN A 155 0.49 10.01 -15.92
C GLN A 155 0.96 8.67 -16.49
N HIS A 156 1.22 8.63 -17.79
CA HIS A 156 1.70 7.43 -18.46
C HIS A 156 3.21 7.27 -18.27
N THR A 157 3.60 6.61 -17.19
CA THR A 157 4.99 6.37 -16.81
C THR A 157 5.56 5.14 -17.50
N PHE A 158 6.73 5.23 -18.14
CA PHE A 158 7.37 4.08 -18.79
C PHE A 158 8.89 4.16 -18.74
N CYS A 159 9.54 3.01 -18.94
CA CYS A 159 10.99 2.93 -18.92
C CYS A 159 11.60 3.67 -20.13
N LYS A 160 12.49 4.63 -19.87
CA LYS A 160 13.25 5.37 -20.90
C LYS A 160 14.13 4.46 -21.78
N ARG A 161 14.54 3.30 -21.24
CA ARG A 161 15.49 2.39 -21.90
C ARG A 161 14.81 1.40 -22.84
N CYS A 162 13.72 0.78 -22.41
CA CYS A 162 13.04 -0.28 -23.18
C CYS A 162 11.59 0.05 -23.57
N GLY A 163 11.07 1.23 -23.23
CA GLY A 163 9.72 1.69 -23.61
C GLY A 163 8.56 1.04 -22.85
N VAL A 164 8.80 -0.01 -22.04
CA VAL A 164 7.75 -0.74 -21.32
C VAL A 164 7.11 0.13 -20.23
N GLN A 165 5.77 0.20 -20.25
CA GLN A 165 4.94 0.78 -19.20
C GLN A 165 4.51 -0.31 -18.22
N SER A 166 5.30 -0.53 -17.17
CA SER A 166 5.00 -1.55 -16.17
C SER A 166 3.97 -1.10 -15.13
N PHE A 167 3.88 0.21 -14.89
CA PHE A 167 2.84 0.84 -14.08
C PHE A 167 2.60 2.28 -14.57
N TYR A 168 1.47 2.88 -14.19
CA TYR A 168 1.16 4.28 -14.49
C TYR A 168 0.12 4.83 -13.50
N SER A 169 -0.07 6.15 -13.42
CA SER A 169 -1.15 6.74 -12.62
C SER A 169 -2.37 7.02 -13.50
N PRO A 170 -3.49 6.29 -13.36
CA PRO A 170 -4.66 6.44 -14.22
C PRO A 170 -5.49 7.69 -13.87
N ARG A 171 -6.17 8.26 -14.87
CA ARG A 171 -7.10 9.40 -14.68
C ARG A 171 -8.24 9.08 -13.70
N SER A 172 -8.74 7.84 -13.72
CA SER A 172 -9.86 7.40 -12.89
C SER A 172 -9.50 7.31 -11.40
N ASN A 173 -8.21 7.09 -11.10
CA ASN A 173 -7.72 6.76 -9.76
C ASN A 173 -6.36 7.46 -9.52
N PRO A 174 -6.34 8.80 -9.36
CA PRO A 174 -5.11 9.57 -9.26
C PRO A 174 -4.30 9.29 -7.98
N GLY A 175 -4.93 8.74 -6.93
CA GLY A 175 -4.28 8.28 -5.70
C GLY A 175 -3.79 6.82 -5.74
N GLY A 176 -3.74 6.21 -6.93
CA GLY A 176 -3.34 4.83 -7.11
C GLY A 176 -2.50 4.61 -8.35
N PHE A 177 -2.12 3.36 -8.56
CA PHE A 177 -1.35 2.92 -9.72
C PHE A 177 -2.11 1.84 -10.48
N GLY A 178 -2.14 1.99 -11.81
CA GLY A 178 -2.50 0.94 -12.74
C GLY A 178 -1.27 0.10 -13.05
N ILE A 179 -1.30 -1.19 -12.73
CA ILE A 179 -0.19 -2.13 -12.94
C ILE A 179 -0.49 -3.01 -14.15
N ALA A 180 0.48 -3.09 -15.06
CA ALA A 180 0.38 -3.98 -16.21
C ALA A 180 0.62 -5.44 -15.76
N PRO A 181 -0.37 -6.36 -15.90
CA PRO A 181 -0.24 -7.71 -15.36
C PRO A 181 0.86 -8.52 -16.06
N HIS A 182 1.11 -8.25 -17.35
CA HIS A 182 2.18 -8.88 -18.12
C HIS A 182 3.59 -8.40 -17.74
N CYS A 183 3.71 -7.46 -16.80
CA CYS A 183 4.97 -6.99 -16.25
C CYS A 183 5.23 -7.52 -14.82
N LEU A 184 4.36 -8.38 -14.30
CA LEU A 184 4.59 -9.09 -13.05
C LEU A 184 5.53 -10.28 -13.28
N ASP A 185 6.34 -10.59 -12.27
CA ASP A 185 7.13 -11.83 -12.27
C ASP A 185 6.21 -13.03 -11.99
N GLU A 186 6.64 -14.21 -12.43
CA GLU A 186 5.87 -15.44 -12.29
C GLU A 186 5.72 -15.90 -10.82
N GLY A 187 4.66 -16.66 -10.54
CA GLY A 187 4.53 -17.44 -9.31
C GLY A 187 3.53 -16.93 -8.26
N THR A 188 2.98 -15.72 -8.42
CA THR A 188 2.06 -15.13 -7.43
C THR A 188 0.63 -14.90 -7.95
N VAL A 189 0.45 -14.88 -9.27
CA VAL A 189 -0.88 -14.76 -9.91
C VAL A 189 -1.52 -16.14 -10.03
N ARG A 190 -2.75 -16.27 -9.53
CA ARG A 190 -3.54 -17.51 -9.57
C ARG A 190 -4.56 -17.50 -10.70
N SER A 191 -5.29 -16.40 -10.87
CA SER A 191 -6.29 -16.25 -11.92
C SER A 191 -6.39 -14.81 -12.39
N VAL A 192 -6.96 -14.62 -13.58
CA VAL A 192 -7.14 -13.31 -14.22
C VAL A 192 -8.54 -13.25 -14.80
N VAL A 193 -9.30 -12.23 -14.40
CA VAL A 193 -10.58 -11.85 -15.01
C VAL A 193 -10.39 -10.51 -15.69
N VAL A 194 -10.84 -10.40 -16.94
CA VAL A 194 -10.73 -9.17 -17.74
C VAL A 194 -12.11 -8.55 -17.91
N GLU A 195 -12.24 -7.29 -17.51
CA GLU A 195 -13.42 -6.44 -17.73
C GLU A 195 -13.09 -5.38 -18.77
N GLU A 196 -13.92 -5.26 -19.80
CA GLU A 196 -13.76 -4.21 -20.82
C GLU A 196 -14.17 -2.85 -20.28
N PHE A 197 -13.36 -1.82 -20.57
CA PHE A 197 -13.67 -0.44 -20.21
C PHE A 197 -13.77 0.43 -21.46
N ASN A 198 -14.93 1.06 -21.66
CA ASN A 198 -15.14 1.99 -22.77
C ASN A 198 -14.49 3.36 -22.51
N GLY A 199 -13.17 3.43 -22.68
CA GLY A 199 -12.41 4.67 -22.53
C GLY A 199 -12.58 5.66 -23.69
N SER A 200 -13.19 5.25 -24.81
CA SER A 200 -13.52 6.16 -25.92
C SER A 200 -14.67 7.11 -25.56
N ASP A 201 -15.60 6.65 -24.72
CA ASP A 201 -16.67 7.45 -24.12
C ASP A 201 -16.50 7.53 -22.59
N TRP A 202 -15.39 8.14 -22.17
CA TRP A 202 -14.93 8.10 -20.77
C TRP A 202 -15.94 8.67 -19.78
N GLU A 203 -16.61 9.78 -20.12
CA GLU A 203 -17.54 10.45 -19.20
C GLU A 203 -18.78 9.60 -18.93
N LYS A 204 -19.32 8.93 -19.96
CA LYS A 204 -20.42 7.99 -19.80
C LYS A 204 -19.97 6.74 -19.05
N ALA A 205 -18.86 6.14 -19.47
CA ALA A 205 -18.31 4.93 -18.84
C ALA A 205 -18.10 5.15 -17.35
N MET A 206 -17.52 6.28 -16.93
CA MET A 206 -17.34 6.55 -15.51
C MET A 206 -18.65 6.71 -14.75
N LYS A 207 -19.75 7.20 -15.35
CA LYS A 207 -21.05 7.25 -14.65
C LYS A 207 -21.61 5.86 -14.38
N GLU A 208 -21.48 4.96 -15.35
CA GLU A 208 -22.10 3.64 -15.35
C GLU A 208 -21.25 2.58 -14.62
N HIS A 209 -19.93 2.72 -14.64
CA HIS A 209 -19.00 1.72 -14.13
C HIS A 209 -18.89 1.74 -12.60
N LYS A 210 -19.31 0.63 -11.96
CA LYS A 210 -19.44 0.52 -10.50
C LYS A 210 -18.13 0.19 -9.78
N THR A 211 -17.24 -0.57 -10.42
CA THR A 211 -16.04 -1.16 -9.80
C THR A 211 -14.82 -0.23 -9.81
N ILE A 212 -14.49 0.38 -10.95
CA ILE A 212 -13.22 1.12 -11.14
C ILE A 212 -13.00 2.30 -10.19
N LYS A 213 -14.06 3.04 -9.82
CA LYS A 213 -13.97 4.26 -9.00
C LYS A 213 -13.42 4.04 -7.59
N ASN A 214 -13.57 2.84 -7.05
CA ASN A 214 -13.21 2.55 -5.67
C ASN A 214 -11.88 1.80 -5.53
N MET A 215 -11.25 1.41 -6.64
CA MET A 215 -10.04 0.57 -6.63
C MET A 215 -8.81 1.21 -5.99
N SER A 216 -8.79 2.54 -5.85
CA SER A 216 -7.68 3.27 -5.21
C SER A 216 -8.07 3.91 -3.88
N LYS A 217 -9.27 3.62 -3.36
CA LYS A 217 -9.65 4.02 -2.01
C LYS A 217 -9.12 2.94 -1.07
N GLU A 218 -8.55 3.37 0.05
CA GLU A 218 -8.02 2.45 1.07
C GLU A 218 -9.09 1.58 1.69
#